data_AF-A0A9X0HLR4-F1
#
_entry.id   AF-A0A9X0HLR4-F1
#
_cell.length_a   1.000
_cell.length_b   1.000
_cell.length_c   1.000
_cell.angle_alpha   90.00
_cell.angle_beta   90.00
_cell.angle_gamma   90.00
#
_symmetry.space_group_name_H-M   'P 1'
#
loop_
_entity.id
_entity.type
_entity.pdbx_description
1 polymer ?
#
loop_
_entity_poly.entity_id
_entity_poly.type
_entity_poly.pdbx_seq_one_letter_code
_entity_poly.pdbx_strand_id
1 'polypeptide(L)'
;MIETPRLQLIPCTAAHFEAALAGHHVLAAVLGVAAAPNWPGSPEAVQALGAGYQHLRQQPALLGWWTYLVVHREAQQLIGLAGFKGRPDAEGNVEIGYSLMPEYRGQGLATEVAQALVAFAFEHPDVQRVQALTLPERNASCRVLEKAGLQFVGPALDPTEGEMWQWARPRATAASHGLRSALGVAAAGLLAVALGACTDNTSARAAEVAGQQASTEVAAPAEAAIADAGKTLFLQNCAICHGQNGKLGLNGAHDLTKSNLNQMGREYMVTNGLGKMPGFKGQLTPEQISQVAAYSLTLK
;
A
#
# COMPACT_ATOMS: atom_id res chain seq x y z
N MET A 1 -12.61 11.27 2.72
CA MET A 1 -12.29 10.08 3.55
C MET A 1 -13.37 9.06 3.29
N ILE A 2 -13.01 7.78 3.17
CA ILE A 2 -13.99 6.70 2.99
C ILE A 2 -14.02 5.91 4.31
N GLU A 3 -15.21 5.74 4.88
CA GLU A 3 -15.40 4.99 6.11
C GLU A 3 -16.14 3.69 5.85
N THR A 4 -15.73 2.64 6.55
CA THR A 4 -16.35 1.32 6.51
C THR A 4 -16.55 0.82 7.95
N PRO A 5 -17.24 -0.31 8.16
CA PRO A 5 -17.43 -0.84 9.50
C PRO A 5 -16.13 -1.04 10.30
N ARG A 6 -15.08 -1.54 9.66
CA ARG A 6 -13.80 -1.86 10.34
C ARG A 6 -12.64 -0.94 9.94
N LEU A 7 -12.77 -0.18 8.86
CA LEU A 7 -11.65 0.57 8.28
C LEU A 7 -11.97 2.06 8.09
N GLN A 8 -10.91 2.85 8.11
CA GLN A 8 -10.90 4.21 7.60
C GLN A 8 -9.85 4.28 6.48
N LEU A 9 -10.29 4.77 5.32
CA LEU A 9 -9.43 5.04 4.18
C LEU A 9 -9.24 6.55 4.10
N ILE A 10 -8.06 7.00 4.54
CA ILE A 10 -7.71 8.42 4.64
C ILE A 10 -6.97 8.82 3.37
N PRO A 11 -7.45 9.80 2.58
CA PRO A 11 -6.71 10.32 1.43
C PRO A 11 -5.30 10.73 1.85
N CYS A 12 -4.29 10.19 1.18
CA CYS A 12 -2.90 10.50 1.48
C CYS A 12 -2.59 11.90 0.90
N THR A 13 -2.42 12.88 1.78
CA THR A 13 -2.05 14.25 1.40
C THR A 13 -0.54 14.35 1.23
N ALA A 14 -0.05 15.45 0.63
CA ALA A 14 1.40 15.70 0.56
C ALA A 14 2.07 15.65 1.95
N ALA A 15 1.40 16.18 2.99
CA ALA A 15 1.90 16.13 4.37
C ALA A 15 1.96 14.69 4.91
N HIS A 16 0.98 13.84 4.58
CA HIS A 16 1.04 12.41 4.94
C HIS A 16 2.22 11.71 4.26
N PHE A 17 2.48 11.99 2.98
CA PHE A 17 3.64 11.43 2.29
C PHE A 17 4.96 11.90 2.89
N GLU A 18 5.10 13.19 3.15
CA GLU A 18 6.30 13.75 3.79
C GLU A 18 6.54 13.11 5.17
N ALA A 19 5.48 12.87 5.94
CA ALA A 19 5.56 12.12 7.19
C ALA A 19 5.98 10.66 6.99
N ALA A 20 5.43 9.96 5.99
CA ALA A 20 5.84 8.58 5.66
C ALA A 20 7.32 8.47 5.29
N LEU A 21 7.80 9.43 4.50
CA LEU A 21 9.20 9.54 4.09
C LEU A 21 10.12 9.81 5.28
N ALA A 22 9.64 10.57 6.28
CA ALA A 22 10.35 10.81 7.53
C ALA A 22 10.37 9.59 8.48
N GLY A 23 9.41 8.67 8.33
CA GLY A 23 9.29 7.50 9.21
C GLY A 23 7.86 7.01 9.38
N HIS A 24 7.67 5.69 9.42
CA HIS A 24 6.38 5.10 9.79
C HIS A 24 5.86 5.66 11.13
N HIS A 25 6.75 5.87 12.11
CA HIS A 25 6.40 6.45 13.42
C HIS A 25 5.99 7.93 13.34
N VAL A 26 6.54 8.70 12.40
CA VAL A 26 6.13 10.10 12.17
C VAL A 26 4.74 10.13 11.54
N LEU A 27 4.51 9.30 10.51
CA LEU A 27 3.18 9.16 9.93
C LEU A 27 2.15 8.70 10.96
N ALA A 28 2.50 7.69 11.77
CA ALA A 28 1.69 7.20 12.87
C ALA A 28 1.27 8.33 13.82
N ALA A 29 2.22 9.16 14.26
CA ALA A 29 1.96 10.31 15.12
C ALA A 29 1.04 11.35 14.45
N VAL A 30 1.26 11.66 13.17
CA VAL A 30 0.41 12.59 12.39
C VAL A 30 -1.03 12.08 12.29
N LEU A 31 -1.21 10.77 12.13
CA LEU A 31 -2.52 10.13 12.01
C LEU A 31 -3.17 9.82 13.37
N GLY A 32 -2.43 9.89 14.47
CA GLY A 32 -2.91 9.48 15.80
C GLY A 32 -3.16 7.98 15.93
N VAL A 33 -2.45 7.15 15.16
CA VAL A 33 -2.58 5.67 15.16
C VAL A 33 -1.19 5.03 15.30
N ALA A 34 -1.13 3.73 15.57
CA ALA A 34 0.14 2.99 15.54
C ALA A 34 0.49 2.53 14.10
N ALA A 35 1.78 2.36 13.81
CA ALA A 35 2.27 1.80 12.54
C ALA A 35 3.44 0.86 12.79
N ALA A 36 3.48 -0.28 12.11
CA ALA A 36 4.56 -1.25 12.25
C ALA A 36 5.84 -0.74 11.57
N PRO A 37 7.05 -1.09 12.07
CA PRO A 37 8.30 -0.60 11.49
C PRO A 37 8.53 -0.94 10.02
N ASN A 38 7.99 -2.06 9.57
CA ASN A 38 8.07 -2.55 8.20
C ASN A 38 6.94 -2.02 7.29
N TRP A 39 6.06 -1.14 7.77
CA TRP A 39 5.01 -0.54 6.93
C TRP A 39 5.62 0.23 5.74
N PRO A 40 5.06 0.14 4.50
CA PRO A 40 3.79 -0.49 4.12
C PRO A 40 3.87 -1.98 3.77
N GLY A 41 4.95 -2.66 4.13
CA GLY A 41 5.05 -4.12 4.12
C GLY A 41 5.46 -4.77 2.80
N SER A 42 5.56 -4.02 1.70
CA SER A 42 6.10 -4.54 0.44
C SER A 42 6.69 -3.45 -0.47
N PRO A 43 7.66 -3.79 -1.36
CA PRO A 43 8.23 -2.86 -2.33
C PRO A 43 7.19 -2.23 -3.26
N GLU A 44 6.18 -3.00 -3.68
CA GLU A 44 5.11 -2.54 -4.57
C GLU A 44 4.25 -1.47 -3.88
N ALA A 45 4.00 -1.65 -2.57
CA ALA A 45 3.29 -0.66 -1.77
C ALA A 45 4.10 0.64 -1.60
N VAL A 46 5.42 0.53 -1.42
CA VAL A 46 6.33 1.70 -1.42
C VAL A 46 6.30 2.42 -2.76
N GLN A 47 6.35 1.69 -3.87
CA GLN A 47 6.26 2.26 -5.21
C GLN A 47 4.92 2.96 -5.46
N ALA A 48 3.81 2.34 -5.06
CA ALA A 48 2.47 2.92 -5.20
C ALA A 48 2.31 4.21 -4.39
N LEU A 49 2.80 4.23 -3.15
CA LEU A 49 2.86 5.43 -2.31
C LEU A 49 3.68 6.51 -3.04
N GLY A 50 4.87 6.15 -3.50
CA GLY A 50 5.75 7.05 -4.23
C GLY A 50 5.16 7.65 -5.50
N ALA A 51 4.52 6.85 -6.35
CA ALA A 51 3.86 7.32 -7.56
C ALA A 51 2.74 8.32 -7.23
N GLY A 52 1.88 7.98 -6.27
CA GLY A 52 0.80 8.87 -5.81
C GLY A 52 1.31 10.23 -5.33
N TYR A 53 2.42 10.25 -4.58
CA TYR A 53 3.04 11.50 -4.10
C TYR A 53 3.47 12.42 -5.24
N GLN A 54 4.12 11.89 -6.28
CA GLN A 54 4.58 12.69 -7.41
C GLN A 54 3.42 13.39 -8.12
N HIS A 55 2.36 12.64 -8.40
CA HIS A 55 1.18 13.20 -9.05
C HIS A 55 0.48 14.24 -8.18
N LEU A 56 0.34 13.98 -6.88
CA LEU A 56 -0.32 14.92 -5.96
C LEU A 56 0.48 16.19 -5.72
N ARG A 57 1.82 16.12 -5.70
CA ARG A 57 2.66 17.33 -5.60
C ARG A 57 2.57 18.23 -6.82
N GLN A 58 2.47 17.63 -8.01
CA GLN A 58 2.31 18.40 -9.24
C GLN A 58 0.89 18.93 -9.41
N GLN A 59 -0.10 18.14 -8.97
CA GLN A 59 -1.52 18.45 -9.13
C GLN A 59 -2.30 18.12 -7.85
N PRO A 60 -2.35 19.03 -6.86
CA PRO A 60 -3.06 18.81 -5.59
C PRO A 60 -4.55 18.50 -5.76
N ALA A 61 -5.17 18.96 -6.86
CA ALA A 61 -6.55 18.68 -7.21
C ALA A 61 -6.83 17.19 -7.53
N LEU A 62 -5.81 16.35 -7.62
CA LEU A 62 -5.95 14.89 -7.78
C LEU A 62 -6.14 14.16 -6.44
N LEU A 63 -6.21 14.89 -5.31
CA LEU A 63 -6.49 14.29 -4.01
C LEU A 63 -7.80 13.49 -4.07
N GLY A 64 -7.74 12.23 -3.64
CA GLY A 64 -8.86 11.29 -3.71
C GLY A 64 -8.83 10.33 -4.90
N TRP A 65 -7.96 10.55 -5.90
CA TRP A 65 -7.75 9.68 -7.07
C TRP A 65 -6.39 8.99 -7.09
N TRP A 66 -5.72 8.95 -5.94
CA TRP A 66 -4.44 8.27 -5.74
C TRP A 66 -4.50 7.47 -4.45
N THR A 67 -3.47 7.55 -3.62
CA THR A 67 -3.30 6.71 -2.44
C THR A 67 -4.22 7.12 -1.30
N TYR A 68 -4.78 6.12 -0.65
CA TYR A 68 -5.45 6.15 0.63
C TYR A 68 -4.64 5.31 1.63
N LEU A 69 -4.50 5.83 2.84
CA LEU A 69 -3.93 5.15 3.98
C LEU A 69 -5.04 4.32 4.64
N VAL A 70 -4.82 3.01 4.82
CA VAL A 70 -5.82 2.10 5.38
C VAL A 70 -5.58 1.94 6.87
N VAL A 71 -6.49 2.45 7.68
CA VAL A 71 -6.46 2.36 9.14
C VAL A 71 -7.49 1.34 9.62
N HIS A 72 -7.06 0.39 10.46
CA HIS A 72 -7.94 -0.52 11.17
C HIS A 72 -8.50 0.16 12.42
N ARG A 73 -9.82 0.35 12.50
CA ARG A 73 -10.47 1.20 13.49
C ARG A 73 -10.34 0.66 14.91
N GLU A 74 -10.60 -0.62 15.13
CA GLU A 74 -10.54 -1.21 16.47
C GLU A 74 -9.11 -1.27 17.00
N ALA A 75 -8.15 -1.60 16.12
CA ALA A 75 -6.75 -1.73 16.49
C ALA A 75 -6.02 -0.39 16.54
N GLN A 76 -6.65 0.70 16.05
CA GLN A 76 -6.02 2.00 15.84
C GLN A 76 -4.64 1.87 15.18
N GLN A 77 -4.59 1.11 14.08
CA GLN A 77 -3.36 0.73 13.40
C GLN A 77 -3.42 1.10 11.92
N LEU A 78 -2.33 1.63 11.38
CA LEU A 78 -2.11 1.76 9.95
C LEU A 78 -1.69 0.40 9.35
N ILE A 79 -2.54 -0.17 8.50
CA ILE A 79 -2.46 -1.57 8.05
C ILE A 79 -2.23 -1.75 6.56
N GLY A 80 -2.10 -0.68 5.79
CA GLY A 80 -1.82 -0.79 4.37
C GLY A 80 -2.13 0.45 3.56
N LEU A 81 -2.17 0.24 2.25
CA LEU A 81 -2.47 1.24 1.24
C LEU A 81 -3.58 0.74 0.34
N ALA A 82 -4.38 1.68 -0.15
CA ALA A 82 -5.42 1.42 -1.13
C ALA A 82 -5.58 2.64 -2.03
N GLY A 83 -6.42 2.56 -3.06
CA GLY A 83 -6.82 3.74 -3.81
C GLY A 83 -6.92 3.48 -5.30
N PHE A 84 -6.65 4.54 -6.05
CA PHE A 84 -6.79 4.55 -7.51
C PHE A 84 -5.44 4.80 -8.18
N LYS A 85 -5.36 4.48 -9.47
CA LYS A 85 -4.21 4.82 -10.34
C LYS A 85 -4.50 6.04 -11.22
N GLY A 86 -5.11 7.07 -10.63
CA GLY A 86 -5.50 8.29 -11.31
C GLY A 86 -7.02 8.47 -11.42
N ARG A 87 -7.39 9.59 -12.07
CA ARG A 87 -8.79 9.91 -12.41
C ARG A 87 -9.33 8.96 -13.47
N PRO A 88 -10.66 8.93 -13.67
CA PRO A 88 -11.24 8.22 -14.80
C PRO A 88 -10.64 8.71 -16.11
N ASP A 89 -10.34 7.78 -17.03
CA ASP A 89 -9.88 8.11 -18.38
C ASP A 89 -11.03 8.69 -19.24
N ALA A 90 -10.75 8.98 -20.51
CA ALA A 90 -11.73 9.56 -21.43
C ALA A 90 -12.97 8.66 -21.64
N GLU A 91 -12.81 7.35 -21.46
CA GLU A 91 -13.86 6.34 -21.54
C GLU A 91 -14.55 6.11 -20.17
N GLY A 92 -14.12 6.81 -19.12
CA GLY A 92 -14.65 6.69 -17.77
C GLY A 92 -14.14 5.46 -17.00
N ASN A 93 -13.01 4.88 -17.39
CA ASN A 93 -12.40 3.77 -16.66
C ASN A 93 -11.54 4.29 -15.52
N VAL A 94 -11.66 3.69 -14.34
CA VAL A 94 -10.75 3.93 -13.23
C VAL A 94 -10.20 2.62 -12.69
N GLU A 95 -8.91 2.58 -12.43
CA GLU A 95 -8.25 1.40 -11.84
C GLU A 95 -8.09 1.54 -10.34
N ILE A 96 -8.44 0.49 -9.59
CA ILE A 96 -8.22 0.37 -8.14
C ILE A 96 -7.04 -0.55 -7.82
N GLY A 97 -6.37 -0.26 -6.70
CA GLY A 97 -5.33 -1.11 -6.12
C GLY A 97 -5.37 -1.10 -4.60
N TYR A 98 -4.88 -2.17 -3.98
CA TYR A 98 -4.77 -2.29 -2.53
C TYR A 98 -3.64 -3.26 -2.13
N SER A 99 -3.01 -2.98 -0.99
CA SER A 99 -2.03 -3.85 -0.34
C SER A 99 -2.17 -3.70 1.16
N LEU A 100 -2.35 -4.83 1.85
CA LEU A 100 -2.45 -4.88 3.31
C LEU A 100 -1.25 -5.62 3.89
N MET A 101 -0.84 -5.19 5.08
CA MET A 101 0.16 -5.86 5.93
C MET A 101 -0.22 -7.34 6.11
N PRO A 102 0.75 -8.28 6.07
CA PRO A 102 0.49 -9.73 6.12
C PRO A 102 -0.43 -10.17 7.27
N GLU A 103 -0.29 -9.56 8.43
CA GLU A 103 -1.00 -9.88 9.68
C GLU A 103 -2.50 -9.57 9.58
N TYR A 104 -2.90 -8.72 8.62
CA TYR A 104 -4.28 -8.29 8.39
C TYR A 104 -4.93 -8.99 7.17
N ARG A 105 -4.23 -9.94 6.55
CA ARG A 105 -4.75 -10.73 5.42
C ARG A 105 -5.65 -11.87 5.91
N GLY A 106 -6.49 -12.41 5.02
CA GLY A 106 -7.39 -13.52 5.33
C GLY A 106 -8.63 -13.17 6.18
N GLN A 107 -8.76 -11.93 6.65
CA GLN A 107 -9.83 -11.46 7.54
C GLN A 107 -10.98 -10.74 6.80
N GLY A 108 -10.97 -10.76 5.46
CA GLY A 108 -11.94 -10.05 4.62
C GLY A 108 -11.74 -8.53 4.52
N LEU A 109 -10.68 -7.98 5.12
CA LEU A 109 -10.40 -6.53 5.10
C LEU A 109 -10.11 -6.01 3.69
N ALA A 110 -9.36 -6.75 2.87
CA ALA A 110 -9.11 -6.37 1.47
C ALA A 110 -10.40 -6.35 0.62
N THR A 111 -11.35 -7.24 0.92
CA THR A 111 -12.69 -7.22 0.30
C THR A 111 -13.46 -5.97 0.69
N GLU A 112 -13.42 -5.59 1.96
CA GLU A 112 -14.04 -4.35 2.45
C GLU A 112 -13.42 -3.11 1.79
N VAL A 113 -12.09 -3.06 1.67
CA VAL A 113 -11.36 -2.00 0.94
C VAL A 113 -11.84 -1.93 -0.51
N ALA A 114 -11.79 -3.05 -1.25
CA ALA A 114 -12.13 -3.06 -2.67
C ALA A 114 -13.59 -2.67 -2.91
N GLN A 115 -14.53 -3.17 -2.09
CA GLN A 115 -15.93 -2.79 -2.17
C GLN A 115 -16.15 -1.30 -1.90
N ALA A 116 -15.46 -0.73 -0.90
CA ALA A 116 -15.55 0.68 -0.56
C ALA A 116 -15.01 1.58 -1.68
N LEU A 117 -13.87 1.22 -2.29
CA LEU A 117 -13.32 1.94 -3.44
C LEU A 117 -14.25 1.87 -4.66
N VAL A 118 -14.82 0.71 -4.95
CA VAL A 118 -15.78 0.55 -6.05
C VAL A 118 -17.03 1.39 -5.82
N ALA A 119 -17.58 1.38 -4.60
CA ALA A 119 -18.73 2.20 -4.24
C ALA A 119 -18.43 3.69 -4.40
N PHE A 120 -17.32 4.15 -3.82
CA PHE A 120 -16.84 5.53 -3.93
C PHE A 120 -16.65 5.95 -5.39
N ALA A 121 -16.01 5.13 -6.21
CA ALA A 121 -15.81 5.43 -7.63
C ALA A 121 -17.14 5.66 -8.36
N PHE A 122 -18.16 4.84 -8.09
CA PHE A 122 -19.46 4.98 -8.76
C PHE A 122 -20.31 6.17 -8.26
N GLU A 123 -19.94 6.82 -7.15
CA GLU A 123 -20.54 8.11 -6.77
C GLU A 123 -20.19 9.22 -7.77
N HIS A 124 -19.07 9.08 -8.50
CA HIS A 124 -18.62 10.01 -9.52
C HIS A 124 -19.26 9.69 -10.89
N PRO A 125 -20.08 10.58 -11.48
CA PRO A 125 -20.89 10.25 -12.66
C PRO A 125 -20.07 10.00 -13.94
N ASP A 126 -18.85 10.51 -14.00
CA ASP A 126 -17.87 10.29 -15.07
C ASP A 126 -17.27 8.88 -15.05
N VAL A 127 -17.30 8.16 -13.92
CA VAL A 127 -16.87 6.75 -13.87
C VAL A 127 -17.89 5.85 -14.54
N GLN A 128 -17.52 5.21 -15.65
CA GLN A 128 -18.32 4.19 -16.33
C GLN A 128 -17.89 2.76 -16.00
N ARG A 129 -16.63 2.56 -15.59
CA ARG A 129 -16.09 1.23 -15.29
C ARG A 129 -15.00 1.30 -14.22
N VAL A 130 -15.07 0.41 -13.24
CA VAL A 130 -13.97 0.19 -12.29
C VAL A 130 -13.22 -1.05 -12.72
N GLN A 131 -11.89 -0.98 -12.78
CA GLN A 131 -11.02 -2.08 -13.16
C GLN A 131 -9.91 -2.33 -12.15
N ALA A 132 -9.26 -3.49 -12.24
CA ALA A 132 -8.09 -3.85 -11.46
C ALA A 132 -7.24 -4.85 -12.24
N LEU A 133 -5.93 -4.83 -11.99
CA LEU A 133 -4.99 -5.81 -12.51
C LEU A 133 -4.50 -6.74 -11.38
N THR A 134 -4.30 -8.02 -11.71
CA THR A 134 -3.63 -8.99 -10.84
C THR A 134 -2.55 -9.73 -11.62
N LEU A 135 -1.61 -10.38 -10.93
CA LEU A 135 -0.72 -11.36 -11.57
C LEU A 135 -1.53 -12.39 -12.37
N PRO A 136 -0.97 -12.95 -13.47
CA PRO A 136 -1.67 -13.84 -14.38
C PRO A 136 -1.84 -15.27 -13.84
N GLU A 137 -2.20 -15.38 -12.56
CA GLU A 137 -2.46 -16.63 -11.86
C GLU A 137 -3.56 -16.46 -10.81
N ARG A 138 -4.26 -17.54 -10.48
CA ARG A 138 -5.31 -17.52 -9.45
C ARG A 138 -4.69 -17.27 -8.07
N ASN A 139 -4.96 -16.09 -7.52
CA ASN A 139 -4.43 -15.65 -6.22
C ASN A 139 -5.53 -15.13 -5.29
N ALA A 140 -5.14 -14.63 -4.11
CA ALA A 140 -6.08 -14.09 -3.12
C ALA A 140 -6.82 -12.85 -3.63
N SER A 141 -6.16 -11.98 -4.41
CA SER A 141 -6.76 -10.77 -4.98
C SER A 141 -7.86 -11.10 -5.99
N CYS A 142 -7.73 -12.19 -6.77
CA CYS A 142 -8.82 -12.63 -7.65
C CYS A 142 -10.14 -12.82 -6.87
N ARG A 143 -10.09 -13.53 -5.72
CA ARG A 143 -11.27 -13.74 -4.86
C ARG A 143 -11.79 -12.45 -4.25
N VAL A 144 -10.89 -11.51 -3.93
CA VAL A 144 -11.27 -10.20 -3.40
C VAL A 144 -12.03 -9.39 -4.47
N LEU A 145 -11.53 -9.37 -5.71
CA LEU A 145 -12.14 -8.66 -6.83
C LEU A 145 -13.50 -9.25 -7.22
N GLU A 146 -13.63 -10.58 -7.23
CA GLU A 146 -14.91 -11.27 -7.43
C GLU A 146 -15.94 -10.86 -6.36
N LYS A 147 -15.55 -10.83 -5.08
CA LYS A 147 -16.42 -10.38 -3.99
C LYS A 147 -16.74 -8.89 -4.02
N ALA A 148 -15.91 -8.07 -4.66
CA ALA A 148 -16.17 -6.66 -4.93
C ALA A 148 -17.07 -6.43 -6.17
N GLY A 149 -17.45 -7.51 -6.86
CA GLY A 149 -18.32 -7.50 -8.02
C GLY A 149 -17.60 -7.25 -9.35
N LEU A 150 -16.26 -7.30 -9.37
CA LEU A 150 -15.50 -7.29 -10.62
C LEU A 150 -15.51 -8.70 -11.23
N GLN A 151 -15.56 -8.76 -12.55
CA GLN A 151 -15.52 -9.98 -13.33
C GLN A 151 -14.18 -10.06 -14.07
N PHE A 152 -13.68 -11.27 -14.26
CA PHE A 152 -12.49 -11.49 -15.08
C PHE A 152 -12.80 -11.14 -16.54
N VAL A 153 -11.99 -10.26 -17.11
CA VAL A 153 -12.10 -9.82 -18.51
C VAL A 153 -11.19 -10.66 -19.40
N GLY A 154 -9.94 -10.87 -18.98
CA GLY A 154 -8.93 -11.57 -19.77
C GLY A 154 -7.51 -11.15 -19.41
N PRO A 155 -6.50 -11.73 -20.08
CA PRO A 155 -5.14 -11.22 -20.01
C PRO A 155 -5.04 -9.82 -20.64
N ALA A 156 -4.17 -8.98 -20.08
CA ALA A 156 -3.83 -7.65 -20.52
C ALA A 156 -2.31 -7.45 -20.39
N LEU A 157 -1.74 -6.52 -21.16
CA LEU A 157 -0.31 -6.19 -21.08
C LEU A 157 -0.15 -4.88 -20.30
N ASP A 158 0.48 -4.96 -19.13
CA ASP A 158 0.96 -3.81 -18.38
C ASP A 158 2.37 -3.42 -18.88
N PRO A 159 2.65 -2.15 -19.21
CA PRO A 159 3.97 -1.72 -19.71
C PRO A 159 5.13 -1.98 -18.75
N THR A 160 4.84 -2.14 -17.45
CA THR A 160 5.83 -2.32 -16.39
C THR A 160 5.88 -3.74 -15.85
N GLU A 161 4.73 -4.37 -15.67
CA GLU A 161 4.60 -5.70 -15.04
C GLU A 161 4.49 -6.84 -16.08
N GLY A 162 4.32 -6.53 -17.37
CA GLY A 162 4.14 -7.52 -18.41
C GLY A 162 2.71 -8.07 -18.45
N GLU A 163 2.56 -9.37 -18.68
CA GLU A 163 1.23 -9.97 -18.75
C GLU A 163 0.55 -9.97 -17.38
N MET A 164 -0.67 -9.45 -17.33
CA MET A 164 -1.50 -9.33 -16.14
C MET A 164 -2.92 -9.81 -16.44
N TRP A 165 -3.69 -10.13 -15.41
CA TRP A 165 -5.12 -10.42 -15.53
C TRP A 165 -5.95 -9.18 -15.25
N GLN A 166 -6.79 -8.80 -16.20
CA GLN A 166 -7.72 -7.70 -16.08
C GLN A 166 -9.05 -8.16 -15.49
N TRP A 167 -9.52 -7.37 -14.52
CA TRP A 167 -10.81 -7.50 -13.88
C TRP A 167 -11.58 -6.19 -14.05
N ALA A 168 -12.89 -6.26 -14.29
CA ALA A 168 -13.70 -5.05 -14.44
C ALA A 168 -15.13 -5.21 -13.94
N ARG A 169 -15.70 -4.09 -13.52
CA ARG A 169 -17.12 -3.92 -13.20
C ARG A 169 -17.63 -2.67 -13.92
N PRO A 170 -18.56 -2.78 -14.88
CA PRO A 170 -19.19 -1.61 -15.47
C PRO A 170 -20.18 -0.98 -14.47
N ARG A 171 -20.46 0.31 -14.64
CA ARG A 171 -21.59 0.98 -13.97
C ARG A 171 -22.87 0.25 -14.36
N ALA A 172 -23.71 -0.03 -13.37
CA ALA A 172 -25.03 -0.56 -13.66
C ALA A 172 -25.79 0.45 -14.53
N THR A 173 -26.17 0.07 -15.73
CA THR A 173 -27.13 0.86 -16.50
C THR A 173 -28.44 0.84 -15.72
N ALA A 174 -29.09 2.00 -15.59
CA ALA A 174 -30.46 2.02 -15.09
C ALA A 174 -31.29 1.21 -16.09
N ALA A 175 -31.56 -0.06 -15.77
CA ALA A 175 -32.62 -0.78 -16.42
C ALA A 175 -33.87 0.08 -16.25
N SER A 176 -34.47 0.48 -17.37
CA SER A 176 -35.79 1.09 -17.39
C SER A 176 -36.65 0.28 -16.43
N HIS A 177 -37.07 0.92 -15.34
CA HIS A 177 -37.96 0.31 -14.36
C HIS A 177 -39.31 0.07 -15.05
N GLY A 178 -39.38 -1.04 -15.79
CA GLY A 178 -40.59 -1.63 -16.30
C GLY A 178 -41.38 -2.15 -15.12
N LEU A 179 -42.39 -1.36 -14.76
CA LEU A 179 -43.65 -1.74 -14.12
C LEU A 179 -43.70 -3.19 -13.57
N ARG A 180 -43.56 -3.34 -12.25
CA ARG A 180 -44.24 -4.43 -11.53
C ARG A 180 -44.96 -3.86 -10.31
N SER A 181 -46.27 -3.76 -10.49
CA SER A 181 -47.27 -3.42 -9.48
C SER A 181 -47.37 -4.48 -8.39
N ALA A 182 -47.87 -4.01 -7.25
CA ALA A 182 -48.15 -4.75 -6.02
C ALA A 182 -49.04 -6.00 -6.17
N LEU A 183 -48.67 -7.03 -5.39
CA LEU A 183 -49.48 -8.04 -4.69
C LEU A 183 -48.49 -8.65 -3.67
N GLY A 184 -48.70 -8.80 -2.37
CA GLY A 184 -49.88 -8.80 -1.53
C GLY A 184 -49.69 -9.91 -0.46
N VAL A 185 -49.29 -9.51 0.75
CA VAL A 185 -49.65 -10.06 2.09
C VAL A 185 -49.44 -11.55 2.47
N ALA A 186 -48.58 -11.74 3.49
CA ALA A 186 -48.59 -12.58 4.70
C ALA A 186 -48.82 -14.11 4.71
N ALA A 187 -48.00 -14.82 5.51
CA ALA A 187 -48.47 -15.59 6.68
C ALA A 187 -47.30 -16.03 7.59
N ALA A 188 -47.54 -15.92 8.90
CA ALA A 188 -46.70 -16.37 10.00
C ALA A 188 -46.89 -17.87 10.30
N GLY A 189 -45.91 -18.50 10.98
CA GLY A 189 -46.05 -19.87 11.48
C GLY A 189 -44.93 -20.27 12.45
N LEU A 190 -45.31 -20.38 13.73
CA LEU A 190 -44.59 -20.76 14.95
C LEU A 190 -43.92 -22.17 14.90
N LEU A 191 -42.71 -22.33 15.47
CA LEU A 191 -42.41 -22.94 16.80
C LEU A 191 -42.01 -24.43 16.73
N ALA A 192 -40.79 -24.76 17.17
CA ALA A 192 -40.54 -25.91 18.05
C ALA A 192 -39.12 -25.85 18.65
N VAL A 193 -39.09 -25.99 19.96
CA VAL A 193 -37.96 -26.11 20.89
C VAL A 193 -37.37 -27.51 20.79
N ALA A 194 -36.04 -27.65 20.93
CA ALA A 194 -35.46 -28.79 21.64
C ALA A 194 -34.06 -28.43 22.18
N LEU A 195 -33.93 -28.58 23.50
CA LEU A 195 -32.73 -28.47 24.31
C LEU A 195 -31.75 -29.61 24.02
N GLY A 196 -30.46 -29.32 24.20
CA GLY A 196 -29.38 -30.30 24.27
C GLY A 196 -28.12 -29.63 24.80
N ALA A 197 -28.05 -29.47 26.12
CA ALA A 197 -26.81 -29.16 26.84
C ALA A 197 -26.04 -30.46 27.16
N CYS A 198 -24.82 -30.30 27.67
CA CYS A 198 -23.83 -31.27 28.17
C CYS A 198 -22.77 -31.67 27.13
N THR A 199 -21.45 -31.54 27.33
CA THR A 199 -20.63 -31.16 28.50
C THR A 199 -19.21 -30.86 27.99
N ASP A 200 -18.48 -30.05 28.75
CA ASP A 200 -17.07 -29.74 28.60
C ASP A 200 -16.15 -30.97 28.54
N ASN A 201 -15.02 -30.83 27.84
CA ASN A 201 -13.78 -31.46 28.30
C ASN A 201 -12.56 -30.61 27.96
N THR A 202 -12.16 -29.80 28.92
CA THR A 202 -10.82 -29.20 29.05
C THR A 202 -9.86 -30.28 29.53
N SER A 203 -8.75 -30.47 28.82
CA SER A 203 -7.51 -30.89 29.49
C SER A 203 -6.32 -30.15 28.90
N ALA A 204 -5.80 -29.26 29.74
CA ALA A 204 -4.50 -28.66 29.61
C ALA A 204 -3.42 -29.70 29.96
N ARG A 205 -2.29 -29.66 29.25
CA ARG A 205 -0.99 -29.90 29.87
C ARG A 205 0.04 -28.92 29.32
N ALA A 206 0.55 -28.13 30.24
CA ALA A 206 1.75 -27.30 30.11
C ALA A 206 3.00 -28.18 30.01
N ALA A 207 4.00 -27.66 29.29
CA ALA A 207 5.40 -27.88 29.61
C ALA A 207 6.23 -26.71 29.01
N GLU A 208 6.57 -25.76 29.88
CA GLU A 208 7.73 -24.88 29.72
C GLU A 208 9.01 -25.71 29.80
N VAL A 209 9.99 -25.43 28.94
CA VAL A 209 11.40 -25.47 29.32
C VAL A 209 12.06 -24.23 28.74
N ALA A 210 12.54 -23.39 29.66
CA ALA A 210 13.33 -22.21 29.42
C ALA A 210 14.78 -22.56 29.06
N GLY A 211 15.38 -21.67 28.26
CA GLY A 211 16.75 -21.23 28.50
C GLY A 211 17.86 -21.94 27.72
N GLN A 212 18.35 -21.26 26.68
CA GLN A 212 19.79 -21.04 26.55
C GLN A 212 20.07 -19.83 25.65
N GLN A 213 20.54 -18.76 26.30
CA GLN A 213 21.33 -17.73 25.66
C GLN A 213 22.68 -18.34 25.26
N ALA A 214 23.06 -18.13 24.01
CA ALA A 214 24.46 -18.14 23.60
C ALA A 214 24.62 -17.08 22.50
N SER A 215 25.12 -15.93 22.93
CA SER A 215 25.74 -14.92 22.09
C SER A 215 26.95 -15.51 21.37
N THR A 216 26.97 -15.44 20.05
CA THR A 216 28.21 -15.24 19.29
C THR A 216 27.91 -14.36 18.08
N GLU A 217 28.30 -13.11 18.26
CA GLU A 217 28.55 -12.07 17.28
C GLU A 217 29.53 -12.58 16.21
N VAL A 218 29.05 -12.83 14.98
CA VAL A 218 29.84 -12.76 13.74
C VAL A 218 28.91 -12.32 12.60
N ALA A 219 28.56 -11.03 12.56
CA ALA A 219 27.88 -10.40 11.42
C ALA A 219 28.74 -9.32 10.72
N ALA A 220 30.05 -9.29 10.96
CA ALA A 220 30.92 -8.25 10.42
C ALA A 220 31.22 -8.31 8.90
N PRO A 221 31.30 -9.48 8.21
CA PRO A 221 31.73 -9.48 6.80
C PRO A 221 30.65 -9.03 5.81
N ALA A 222 29.39 -9.42 6.04
CA ALA A 222 28.29 -9.14 5.12
C ALA A 222 27.82 -7.68 5.22
N GLU A 223 27.72 -7.12 6.42
CA GLU A 223 27.36 -5.71 6.62
C GLU A 223 28.46 -4.75 6.15
N ALA A 224 29.74 -5.09 6.35
CA ALA A 224 30.85 -4.30 5.83
C ALA A 224 30.91 -4.33 4.29
N ALA A 225 30.65 -5.49 3.67
CA ALA A 225 30.60 -5.61 2.21
C ALA A 225 29.42 -4.84 1.58
N ILE A 226 28.25 -4.86 2.23
CA ILE A 226 27.08 -4.06 1.83
C ILE A 226 27.38 -2.55 1.98
N ALA A 227 28.05 -2.16 3.06
CA ALA A 227 28.46 -0.77 3.30
C ALA A 227 29.47 -0.27 2.24
N ASP A 228 30.44 -1.10 1.85
CA ASP A 228 31.45 -0.76 0.82
C ASP A 228 30.85 -0.66 -0.59
N ALA A 229 29.91 -1.55 -0.94
CA ALA A 229 29.16 -1.49 -2.19
C ALA A 229 28.32 -0.20 -2.28
N GLY A 230 27.55 0.10 -1.23
CA GLY A 230 26.75 1.32 -1.14
C GLY A 230 27.58 2.60 -1.20
N LYS A 231 28.74 2.62 -0.53
CA LYS A 231 29.70 3.73 -0.58
C LYS A 231 30.22 3.97 -1.99
N THR A 232 30.61 2.90 -2.68
CA THR A 232 31.13 2.99 -4.05
C THR A 232 30.08 3.59 -4.99
N LEU A 233 28.86 3.07 -4.93
CA LEU A 233 27.73 3.59 -5.71
C LEU A 233 27.45 5.07 -5.40
N PHE A 234 27.50 5.46 -4.13
CA PHE A 234 27.25 6.84 -3.72
C PHE A 234 28.32 7.80 -4.26
N LEU A 235 29.59 7.41 -4.20
CA LEU A 235 30.70 8.22 -4.69
C LEU A 235 30.64 8.40 -6.22
N GLN A 236 30.21 7.38 -6.95
CA GLN A 236 30.09 7.41 -8.41
C GLN A 236 28.91 8.26 -8.88
N ASN A 237 27.77 8.20 -8.17
CA ASN A 237 26.50 8.71 -8.69
C ASN A 237 25.97 9.95 -7.94
N CYS A 238 26.27 10.08 -6.65
CA CYS A 238 25.61 11.05 -5.76
C CYS A 238 26.56 12.14 -5.24
N ALA A 239 27.84 11.80 -5.02
CA ALA A 239 28.82 12.70 -4.40
C ALA A 239 29.13 13.95 -5.24
N ILE A 240 28.84 13.95 -6.54
CA ILE A 240 28.95 15.16 -7.38
C ILE A 240 28.08 16.29 -6.84
N CYS A 241 26.87 15.97 -6.35
CA CYS A 241 25.94 16.97 -5.84
C CYS A 241 25.95 17.07 -4.31
N HIS A 242 26.03 15.93 -3.62
CA HIS A 242 25.96 15.87 -2.17
C HIS A 242 27.33 15.90 -1.49
N GLY A 243 28.44 15.74 -2.22
CA GLY A 243 29.77 15.60 -1.65
C GLY A 243 29.96 14.23 -0.99
N GLN A 244 31.21 13.82 -0.79
CA GLN A 244 31.52 12.52 -0.19
C GLN A 244 30.99 12.40 1.26
N ASN A 245 30.87 13.53 1.95
CA ASN A 245 30.34 13.64 3.30
C ASN A 245 28.83 13.99 3.36
N GLY A 246 28.16 14.13 2.22
CA GLY A 246 26.74 14.48 2.16
C GLY A 246 26.39 15.95 2.38
N LYS A 247 27.37 16.86 2.49
CA LYS A 247 27.18 18.28 2.88
C LYS A 247 27.39 19.31 1.76
N LEU A 248 27.75 18.89 0.53
CA LEU A 248 28.18 19.82 -0.52
C LEU A 248 27.09 20.80 -0.97
N GLY A 249 25.86 20.31 -1.18
CA GLY A 249 24.72 21.14 -1.53
C GLY A 249 24.75 21.77 -2.94
N LEU A 250 25.50 21.18 -3.88
CA LEU A 250 25.57 21.71 -5.25
C LEU A 250 24.18 21.70 -5.91
N ASN A 251 23.87 22.74 -6.70
CA ASN A 251 22.57 22.89 -7.38
C ASN A 251 21.34 22.90 -6.46
N GLY A 252 21.52 23.21 -5.17
CA GLY A 252 20.45 23.16 -4.17
C GLY A 252 20.16 21.76 -3.65
N ALA A 253 21.10 20.83 -3.81
CA ALA A 253 21.03 19.52 -3.16
C ALA A 253 20.94 19.68 -1.63
N HIS A 254 20.14 18.84 -0.99
CA HIS A 254 19.98 18.88 0.46
C HIS A 254 21.22 18.31 1.17
N ASP A 255 21.53 18.85 2.35
CA ASP A 255 22.49 18.30 3.30
C ASP A 255 21.94 16.97 3.84
N LEU A 256 22.51 15.86 3.39
CA LEU A 256 22.01 14.51 3.69
C LEU A 256 22.17 14.13 5.16
N THR A 257 23.03 14.84 5.91
CA THR A 257 23.27 14.62 7.33
C THR A 257 22.18 15.24 8.21
N LYS A 258 21.38 16.13 7.63
CA LYS A 258 20.20 16.76 8.25
C LYS A 258 18.89 16.19 7.71
N SER A 259 18.96 15.25 6.77
CA SER A 259 17.78 14.64 6.18
C SER A 259 17.06 13.75 7.20
N ASN A 260 15.75 13.93 7.33
CA ASN A 260 14.88 13.08 8.12
C ASN A 260 14.40 11.83 7.35
N LEU A 261 14.84 11.64 6.10
CA LEU A 261 14.40 10.51 5.29
C LEU A 261 14.93 9.18 5.85
N ASN A 262 14.03 8.22 6.02
CA ASN A 262 14.36 6.83 6.34
C ASN A 262 14.87 6.07 5.10
N GLN A 263 15.19 4.77 5.26
CA GLN A 263 15.64 3.92 4.15
C GLN A 263 14.70 3.97 2.95
N MET A 264 13.41 3.72 3.17
CA MET A 264 12.38 3.77 2.13
C MET A 264 12.35 5.13 1.42
N GLY A 265 12.40 6.23 2.17
CA GLY A 265 12.37 7.57 1.63
C GLY A 265 13.61 7.88 0.79
N ARG A 266 14.78 7.39 1.20
CA ARG A 266 16.02 7.53 0.43
C ARG A 266 16.04 6.66 -0.82
N GLU A 267 15.62 5.40 -0.70
CA GLU A 267 15.43 4.50 -1.86
C GLU A 267 14.47 5.12 -2.87
N TYR A 268 13.37 5.69 -2.40
CA TYR A 268 12.40 6.39 -3.24
C TYR A 268 13.02 7.61 -3.95
N MET A 269 13.75 8.47 -3.23
CA MET A 269 14.40 9.65 -3.80
C MET A 269 15.49 9.28 -4.80
N VAL A 270 16.29 8.24 -4.53
CA VAL A 270 17.31 7.75 -5.47
C VAL A 270 16.64 7.15 -6.70
N THR A 271 15.59 6.36 -6.54
CA THR A 271 14.87 5.73 -7.66
C THR A 271 14.29 6.78 -8.60
N ASN A 272 13.59 7.76 -8.04
CA ASN A 272 12.71 8.62 -8.82
C ASN A 272 13.21 10.05 -9.01
N GLY A 273 14.19 10.49 -8.22
CA GLY A 273 14.68 11.86 -8.22
C GLY A 273 13.69 12.86 -7.62
N LEU A 274 14.16 14.09 -7.45
CA LEU A 274 13.32 15.22 -7.00
C LEU A 274 13.91 16.53 -7.52
N GLY A 275 13.10 17.30 -8.26
CA GLY A 275 13.52 18.59 -8.81
C GLY A 275 14.72 18.43 -9.76
N LYS A 276 15.89 18.97 -9.38
CA LYS A 276 17.14 18.85 -10.15
C LYS A 276 17.91 17.56 -9.87
N MET A 277 17.54 16.79 -8.86
CA MET A 277 18.13 15.49 -8.60
C MET A 277 17.55 14.47 -9.59
N PRO A 278 18.37 13.86 -10.48
CA PRO A 278 17.88 12.85 -11.40
C PRO A 278 17.45 11.58 -10.64
N GLY A 279 16.49 10.85 -11.22
CA GLY A 279 16.15 9.50 -10.77
C GLY A 279 17.07 8.47 -11.42
N PHE A 280 17.42 7.43 -10.67
CA PHE A 280 18.32 6.35 -11.09
C PHE A 280 17.58 5.06 -11.48
N LYS A 281 16.24 5.07 -11.57
CA LYS A 281 15.45 3.95 -12.11
C LYS A 281 15.96 3.59 -13.50
N GLY A 282 16.29 2.31 -13.70
CA GLY A 282 16.84 1.79 -14.96
C GLY A 282 18.35 2.02 -15.15
N GLN A 283 18.99 2.80 -14.28
CA GLN A 283 20.45 2.96 -14.23
C GLN A 283 21.08 2.12 -13.11
N LEU A 284 20.37 1.97 -11.99
CA LEU A 284 20.73 1.12 -10.86
C LEU A 284 19.68 0.03 -10.65
N THR A 285 20.12 -1.16 -10.22
CA THR A 285 19.21 -2.24 -9.81
C THR A 285 18.54 -1.90 -8.47
N PRO A 286 17.39 -2.53 -8.12
CA PRO A 286 16.75 -2.32 -6.82
C PRO A 286 17.70 -2.58 -5.64
N GLU A 287 18.54 -3.61 -5.73
CA GLU A 287 19.57 -3.93 -4.74
C GLU A 287 20.61 -2.80 -4.61
N GLN A 288 21.11 -2.27 -5.72
CA GLN A 288 22.06 -1.16 -5.72
C GLN A 288 21.45 0.13 -5.14
N ILE A 289 20.17 0.38 -5.43
CA ILE A 289 19.43 1.51 -4.85
C ILE A 289 19.31 1.34 -3.33
N SER A 290 18.98 0.14 -2.86
CA SER A 290 18.92 -0.15 -1.43
C SER A 290 20.27 0.06 -0.74
N GLN A 291 21.35 -0.42 -1.36
CA GLN A 291 22.73 -0.25 -0.87
C GLN A 291 23.15 1.22 -0.80
N VAL A 292 22.88 2.03 -1.83
CA VAL A 292 23.26 3.45 -1.82
C VAL A 292 22.43 4.26 -0.81
N ALA A 293 21.15 3.93 -0.67
CA ALA A 293 20.27 4.52 0.33
C ALA A 293 20.77 4.18 1.74
N ALA A 294 21.12 2.92 1.99
CA ALA A 294 21.66 2.45 3.27
C ALA A 294 22.97 3.16 3.63
N TYR A 295 23.92 3.25 2.68
CA TYR A 295 25.15 4.02 2.91
C TYR A 295 24.87 5.48 3.24
N SER A 296 23.95 6.11 2.53
CA SER A 296 23.64 7.54 2.75
C SER A 296 23.06 7.83 4.14
N LEU A 297 22.43 6.84 4.81
CA LEU A 297 21.99 6.96 6.21
C LEU A 297 23.14 6.99 7.21
N THR A 298 24.32 6.50 6.82
CA THR A 298 25.51 6.47 7.70
C THR A 298 26.27 7.81 7.73
N LEU A 299 25.95 8.75 6.83
CA LEU A 299 26.61 10.04 6.70
C LEU A 299 26.29 10.95 7.89
N LYS A 300 27.30 11.66 8.41
CA LYS A 300 27.24 12.52 9.61
C LYS A 300 27.78 13.91 9.34
#